data_AF-A0A3M1QZW4-F1
#
_entry.id   AF-A0A3M1QZW4-F1
#
_cell.length_a   1.000
_cell.length_b   1.000
_cell.length_c   1.000
_cell.angle_alpha   90.00
_cell.angle_beta   90.00
_cell.angle_gamma   90.00
#
_symmetry.space_group_name_H-M   'P 1'
#
loop_
_entity.id
_entity.type
_entity.pdbx_description
1 polymer ?
#
loop_
_entity_poly.entity_id
_entity_poly.type
_entity_poly.pdbx_seq_one_letter_code
_entity_poly.pdbx_strand_id
1 'polypeptide(L)' 'MMRRAAAVLFGLTLLACSCSGRAASKRVEEADRAFAAHHYAEARAGYEEVLRRWPNSDAAIRAEEGLKRLAALPEAAGEK' A
#
# COMPACT_ATOMS: atom_id res chain seq x y z
N MET A 1 39.05 -11.91 6.66
CA MET A 1 38.88 -11.16 7.94
C MET A 1 38.34 -9.78 7.60
N MET A 2 37.36 -9.28 8.37
CA MET A 2 36.75 -7.93 8.33
C MET A 2 35.75 -7.72 7.17
N ARG A 3 34.41 -7.92 7.28
CA ARG A 3 33.40 -7.32 8.18
C ARG A 3 33.51 -5.79 8.28
N ARG A 4 32.69 -5.07 7.49
CA ARG A 4 31.87 -3.88 7.87
C ARG A 4 31.56 -3.01 6.64
N ALA A 5 30.27 -2.88 6.33
CA ALA A 5 29.58 -1.73 5.71
C ALA A 5 28.22 -2.22 5.19
N ALA A 6 27.39 -2.81 6.05
CA ALA A 6 26.14 -2.14 6.43
C ALA A 6 25.99 -0.68 5.93
N ALA A 7 24.85 -0.43 5.29
CA ALA A 7 24.12 0.83 5.35
C ALA A 7 24.51 2.01 4.44
N VAL A 8 24.76 1.81 3.13
CA VAL A 8 24.63 2.94 2.16
C VAL A 8 24.14 2.50 0.76
N LEU A 9 23.08 1.69 0.70
CA LEU A 9 22.23 1.55 -0.51
C LEU A 9 20.76 1.86 -0.17
N PHE A 10 20.57 2.76 0.80
CA PHE A 10 19.27 3.26 1.27
C PHE A 10 19.20 4.79 1.11
N GLY A 11 19.90 5.32 0.12
CA GLY A 11 20.15 6.76 -0.04
C GLY A 11 19.95 7.33 -1.44
N LEU A 12 19.29 6.62 -2.36
CA LEU A 12 19.14 7.06 -3.75
C LEU A 12 17.75 6.79 -4.35
N THR A 13 16.67 7.22 -3.67
CA THR A 13 15.33 7.40 -4.29
C THR A 13 14.49 8.51 -3.64
N LEU A 14 15.11 9.50 -2.96
CA LEU A 14 14.41 10.70 -2.48
C LEU A 14 14.31 11.81 -3.54
N LEU A 15 14.00 11.47 -4.80
CA LEU A 15 13.80 12.49 -5.85
C LEU A 15 12.88 12.03 -7.00
N ALA A 16 11.68 11.55 -6.68
CA ALA A 16 10.59 11.40 -7.66
C ALA A 16 9.32 12.11 -7.16
N CYS A 17 9.47 13.40 -6.87
CA CYS A 17 8.45 14.23 -6.23
C CYS A 17 7.32 14.72 -7.16
N SER A 18 6.96 14.05 -8.28
CA SER A 18 5.79 14.59 -9.02
C SER A 18 4.99 13.71 -9.99
N CYS A 19 5.37 12.46 -10.32
CA CYS A 19 4.59 11.66 -11.29
C CYS A 19 3.98 10.37 -10.72
N SER A 20 4.42 9.92 -9.54
CA SER A 20 3.93 8.67 -8.94
C SER A 20 2.58 8.82 -8.23
N GLY A 21 2.17 10.05 -7.91
CA GLY A 21 0.91 10.33 -7.23
C GLY A 21 -0.29 9.81 -8.00
N ARG A 22 -0.38 10.08 -9.31
CA ARG A 22 -1.53 9.66 -10.13
C ARG A 22 -1.67 8.14 -10.25
N ALA A 23 -0.56 7.42 -10.39
CA ALA A 23 -0.58 5.96 -10.45
C ALA A 23 -1.00 5.35 -9.11
N ALA A 24 -0.47 5.89 -8.00
CA ALA A 24 -0.83 5.46 -6.66
C ALA A 24 -2.31 5.77 -6.35
N SER A 25 -2.79 6.98 -6.70
CA SER A 25 -4.20 7.39 -6.57
C SER A 25 -5.13 6.45 -7.33
N LYS A 26 -4.82 6.14 -8.60
CA LYS A 26 -5.64 5.22 -9.37
C LYS A 26 -5.72 3.83 -8.73
N ARG A 27 -4.60 3.32 -8.22
CA ARG A 27 -4.54 1.98 -7.62
C ARG A 27 -5.30 1.91 -6.30
N VAL A 28 -5.20 2.94 -5.45
CA VAL A 28 -5.97 2.98 -4.21
C VAL A 28 -7.47 3.19 -4.47
N GLU A 29 -7.84 3.93 -5.52
CA GLU A 29 -9.26 4.05 -5.94
C GLU A 29 -9.83 2.73 -6.44
N GLU A 30 -9.06 1.93 -7.18
CA GLU A 30 -9.45 0.56 -7.55
C GLU A 30 -9.67 -0.31 -6.32
N ALA A 31 -8.80 -0.20 -5.31
CA ALA A 31 -8.94 -0.93 -4.05
C ALA A 31 -10.16 -0.46 -3.22
N ASP A 32 -10.43 0.84 -3.15
CA ASP A 32 -11.64 1.40 -2.53
C ASP A 32 -12.91 0.92 -3.26
N ARG A 33 -12.89 0.81 -4.60
CA ARG A 33 -14.02 0.24 -5.36
C ARG A 33 -14.23 -1.23 -5.07
N ALA A 34 -13.16 -2.03 -5.01
CA ALA A 34 -13.24 -3.43 -4.61
C ALA A 34 -13.80 -3.57 -3.18
N PHE A 35 -13.37 -2.71 -2.26
CA PHE A 35 -13.88 -2.66 -0.89
C PHE A 35 -15.39 -2.36 -0.87
N ALA A 36 -15.84 -1.36 -1.63
CA ALA A 36 -17.25 -1.00 -1.75
C ALA A 36 -18.10 -2.10 -2.41
N ALA A 37 -17.49 -2.89 -3.30
CA ALA A 37 -18.10 -4.07 -3.92
C ALA A 37 -18.06 -5.33 -3.04
N HIS A 38 -17.61 -5.23 -1.78
CA HIS A 38 -17.39 -6.37 -0.86
C HIS A 38 -16.32 -7.39 -1.33
N HIS A 39 -15.52 -7.05 -2.34
CA HIS A 39 -14.39 -7.85 -2.79
C HIS A 39 -13.17 -7.60 -1.89
N TYR A 40 -13.27 -8.05 -0.64
CA TYR A 40 -12.29 -7.74 0.40
C TYR A 40 -10.87 -8.26 0.12
N ALA A 41 -10.75 -9.41 -0.55
CA ALA A 41 -9.45 -9.96 -0.95
C ALA A 41 -8.76 -9.08 -1.99
N GLU A 42 -9.48 -8.63 -3.03
CA GLU A 42 -8.96 -7.71 -4.05
C GLU A 42 -8.62 -6.34 -3.44
N ALA A 43 -9.47 -5.84 -2.54
CA ALA A 43 -9.23 -4.60 -1.83
C ALA A 43 -7.94 -4.68 -0.99
N ARG A 44 -7.77 -5.75 -0.21
CA ARG A 44 -6.56 -6.00 0.59
C ARG A 44 -5.31 -5.98 -0.29
N ALA A 45 -5.31 -6.79 -1.35
CA ALA A 45 -4.18 -6.88 -2.27
C ALA A 45 -3.84 -5.52 -2.93
N GLY A 46 -4.86 -4.74 -3.30
CA GLY A 46 -4.69 -3.40 -3.85
C GLY A 46 -4.07 -2.42 -2.87
N TYR A 47 -4.53 -2.43 -1.62
CA TYR A 47 -3.95 -1.59 -0.56
C TYR A 47 -2.51 -1.98 -0.23
N GLU A 48 -2.21 -3.27 -0.07
CA GLU A 48 -0.85 -3.77 0.17
C GLU A 48 0.11 -3.43 -0.97
N GLU A 49 -0.36 -3.50 -2.22
CA GLU A 49 0.44 -3.08 -3.36
C GLU A 49 0.79 -1.60 -3.29
N VAL A 50 -0.17 -0.74 -2.92
CA VAL A 50 0.06 0.70 -2.79
C VAL A 50 1.10 0.99 -1.72
N LEU A 51 1.03 0.33 -0.57
CA LEU A 51 2.02 0.47 0.51
C LEU A 51 3.40 -0.02 0.08
N ARG A 52 3.48 -1.09 -0.70
CA ARG A 52 4.75 -1.65 -1.17
C ARG A 52 5.41 -0.81 -2.27
N ARG A 53 4.63 -0.28 -3.21
CA ARG A 53 5.14 0.48 -4.37
C ARG A 53 5.26 1.98 -4.10
N TRP A 54 4.35 2.56 -3.32
CA TRP A 54 4.27 3.99 -3.06
C TRP A 54 4.12 4.30 -1.57
N PRO A 55 5.06 3.87 -0.71
CA PRO A 55 4.95 3.99 0.76
C PRO A 55 4.84 5.43 1.29
N ASN A 56 5.36 6.42 0.56
CA ASN A 56 5.38 7.83 0.97
C ASN A 56 4.37 8.69 0.18
N SER A 57 3.21 8.14 -0.20
CA SER A 57 2.19 8.85 -0.97
C SER A 57 0.89 9.03 -0.18
N ASP A 58 0.07 10.02 -0.52
CA ASP A 58 -1.29 10.14 0.06
C ASP A 58 -2.13 8.88 -0.13
N ALA A 59 -1.90 8.17 -1.23
CA ALA A 59 -2.53 6.88 -1.48
C ALA A 59 -2.11 5.81 -0.47
N ALA A 60 -0.88 5.87 0.06
CA ALA A 60 -0.43 4.97 1.14
C ALA A 60 -1.26 5.19 2.41
N ILE A 61 -1.47 6.44 2.80
CA ILE A 61 -2.29 6.78 3.99
C ILE A 61 -3.69 6.17 3.84
N ARG A 62 -4.32 6.38 2.68
CA ARG A 62 -5.64 5.81 2.36
C ARG A 62 -5.64 4.28 2.33
N ALA A 63 -4.56 3.67 1.84
CA ALA A 63 -4.40 2.22 1.81
C ALA A 63 -4.27 1.62 3.22
N GLU A 64 -3.52 2.26 4.12
CA GLU A 64 -3.45 1.84 5.53
C GLU A 64 -4.82 1.92 6.21
N GLU A 65 -5.57 3.00 5.98
CA GLU A 65 -6.93 3.14 6.48
C GLU A 65 -7.87 2.08 5.89
N GLY A 66 -7.74 1.76 4.59
CA GLY A 66 -8.45 0.68 3.92
C GLY A 66 -8.20 -0.68 4.56
N LEU A 67 -6.95 -1.00 4.90
CA LEU A 67 -6.58 -2.24 5.59
C LEU A 67 -7.12 -2.29 7.02
N LYS A 68 -7.10 -1.17 7.75
CA LYS A 68 -7.72 -1.09 9.09
C LYS A 68 -9.22 -1.31 9.03
N ARG A 69 -9.90 -0.72 8.04
CA ARG A 69 -11.33 -0.95 7.79
C ARG A 69 -11.61 -2.42 7.50
N LEU A 70 -10.81 -3.06 6.65
CA LEU A 70 -10.91 -4.50 6.38
C LEU A 70 -10.72 -5.34 7.65
N ALA A 71 -9.71 -5.03 8.46
CA ALA A 71 -9.44 -5.77 9.70
C ALA A 71 -10.56 -5.61 10.74
N ALA A 72 -11.31 -4.50 10.71
CA ALA A 72 -12.45 -4.26 11.57
C ALA A 72 -13.74 -4.98 11.11
N LEU A 73 -13.77 -5.52 9.87
CA LEU A 73 -14.93 -6.25 9.37
C LEU A 73 -14.85 -7.74 9.73
N PRO A 74 -15.87 -8.31 10.40
CA PRO A 74 -15.90 -9.74 10.71
C PRO A 74 -15.94 -10.61 9.44
N GLU A 75 -16.53 -10.09 8.36
CA GLU A 75 -16.66 -10.75 7.05
C GLU A 75 -15.30 -10.94 6.34
N ALA A 76 -14.36 -10.00 6.52
CA ALA A 76 -13.05 -10.06 5.87
C ALA A 76 -12.03 -10.94 6.63
N ALA A 77 -12.35 -11.36 7.86
CA ALA A 77 -11.58 -12.33 8.64
C ALA A 77 -12.02 -13.79 8.38
N GLY A 78 -13.00 -13.98 7.49
CA GLY A 78 -13.66 -15.25 7.20
C GLY A 78 -12.98 -16.12 6.13
N GLU A 79 -11.67 -16.03 5.93
CA GLU A 79 -10.93 -17.11 5.28
C GLU A 79 -10.74 -18.23 6.32
N LYS A 80 -11.73 -19.13 6.42
CA LYS A 80 -11.59 -20.42 7.12
C LYS A 80 -11.49 -21.54 6.12
#